data_AF-A0A1H8Q547-F1
#
_entry.id   AF-A0A1H8Q547-F1
#
_cell.length_a   1.000
_cell.length_b   1.000
_cell.length_c   1.000
_cell.angle_alpha   90.00
_cell.angle_beta   90.00
_cell.angle_gamma   90.00
#
_symmetry.space_group_name_H-M   'P 1'
#
loop_
_entity.id
_entity.type
_entity.pdbx_description
1 polymer ?
#
loop_
_entity_poly.entity_id
_entity_poly.type
_entity_poly.pdbx_seq_one_letter_code
_entity_poly.pdbx_strand_id
1 'polypeptide(L)'
;MRFLARRKPPFADQVASRFAYWIINRQPPPGKEGIAGLQRERRRHLQALAAQAGVYLSFGGLLAMLAPQMALIAVLAVLLLAAPTLWHLGRDWIALPRLFDPADVVTGLLDQVEQACERDSDVAAYRKRLRRMDRPILRIEAVAMVTVPDLDAEQWRDAAPDE
;
A
#
# COMPACT_ATOMS: atom_id res chain seq x y z
N MET A 1 -18.75 -26.08 6.02
CA MET A 1 -17.53 -25.58 6.69
C MET A 1 -16.95 -24.42 5.88
N ARG A 2 -17.18 -23.17 6.29
CA ARG A 2 -16.65 -21.97 5.61
C ARG A 2 -15.36 -21.53 6.30
N PHE A 3 -14.23 -22.13 5.93
CA PHE A 3 -12.90 -21.58 6.21
C PHE A 3 -12.44 -20.72 5.02
N LEU A 4 -13.22 -19.68 4.69
CA LEU A 4 -12.69 -18.56 3.92
C LEU A 4 -12.02 -17.65 4.94
N ALA A 5 -10.76 -17.95 5.25
CA ALA A 5 -9.90 -17.02 5.96
C ALA A 5 -9.99 -15.69 5.21
N ARG A 6 -10.55 -14.65 5.86
CA ARG A 6 -10.47 -13.27 5.35
C ARG A 6 -8.97 -12.97 5.21
N ARG A 7 -8.43 -13.16 4.00
CA ARG A 7 -7.03 -12.86 3.69
C ARG A 7 -6.86 -11.38 4.00
N LYS A 8 -6.00 -11.08 4.97
CA LYS A 8 -5.66 -9.69 5.26
C LYS A 8 -5.09 -9.09 3.96
N PRO A 9 -5.60 -7.93 3.52
CA PRO A 9 -5.03 -7.28 2.35
C PRO A 9 -3.54 -7.02 2.60
N PRO A 10 -2.68 -7.09 1.59
CA PRO A 10 -1.27 -6.77 1.76
C PRO A 10 -1.10 -5.29 2.13
N PHE A 11 0.06 -4.92 2.66
CA PHE A 11 0.25 -3.58 3.23
C PHE A 11 0.13 -2.49 2.17
N ALA A 12 0.64 -2.72 0.96
CA ALA A 12 0.50 -1.80 -0.17
C ALA A 12 -0.97 -1.44 -0.43
N ASP A 13 -1.84 -2.45 -0.43
CA ASP A 13 -3.28 -2.28 -0.70
C ASP A 13 -3.95 -1.57 0.49
N GLN A 14 -3.56 -1.89 1.73
CA GLN A 14 -4.05 -1.17 2.92
C GLN A 14 -3.68 0.30 2.92
N VAL A 15 -2.44 0.65 2.55
CA VAL A 15 -2.00 2.04 2.48
C VAL A 15 -2.73 2.77 1.37
N ALA A 16 -2.87 2.17 0.19
CA ALA A 16 -3.69 2.72 -0.90
C ALA A 16 -5.13 2.96 -0.47
N SER A 17 -5.76 1.99 0.18
CA SER A 17 -7.13 2.14 0.70
C SER A 17 -7.25 3.17 1.81
N ARG A 18 -6.26 3.29 2.72
CA ARG A 18 -6.23 4.32 3.77
C ARG A 18 -6.13 5.73 3.17
N PHE A 19 -5.27 5.90 2.18
CA PHE A 19 -5.15 7.18 1.46
C PHE A 19 -6.41 7.49 0.67
N ALA A 20 -6.97 6.52 -0.05
CA ALA A 20 -8.25 6.69 -0.73
C ALA A 20 -9.36 7.06 0.27
N TYR A 21 -9.42 6.41 1.44
CA TYR A 21 -10.38 6.74 2.49
C TYR A 21 -10.22 8.16 3.01
N TRP A 22 -8.99 8.63 3.29
CA TRP A 22 -8.77 10.01 3.71
C TRP A 22 -9.23 10.99 2.65
N ILE A 23 -8.98 10.69 1.38
CA ILE A 23 -9.37 11.57 0.28
C ILE A 23 -10.90 11.57 0.11
N ILE A 24 -11.54 10.39 0.06
CA ILE A 24 -13.00 10.24 -0.05
C ILE A 24 -13.74 10.92 1.12
N ASN A 25 -13.22 10.75 2.34
CA ASN A 25 -13.81 11.36 3.54
C ASN A 25 -13.22 12.73 3.85
N ARG A 26 -12.45 13.30 2.90
CA ARG A 26 -11.99 14.68 2.94
C ARG A 26 -11.16 15.01 4.19
N GLN A 27 -10.54 13.99 4.77
CA GLN A 27 -9.65 14.12 5.90
C GLN A 27 -8.25 14.50 5.41
N PRO A 28 -7.52 15.34 6.18
CA PRO A 28 -6.14 15.62 5.85
C PRO A 28 -5.35 14.31 5.84
N PRO A 29 -4.60 14.02 4.75
CA PRO A 29 -3.70 12.88 4.75
C PRO A 29 -2.64 13.06 5.83
N PRO A 30 -1.99 11.97 6.25
CA PRO A 30 -0.94 12.01 7.25
C PRO A 30 0.17 12.95 6.81
N GLY A 31 0.50 13.92 7.66
CA GLY A 31 1.68 14.76 7.51
C GLY A 31 2.99 13.97 7.65
N LYS A 32 4.13 14.68 7.71
CA LYS A 32 5.47 14.07 7.79
C LYS A 32 5.58 13.02 8.90
N GLU A 33 5.03 13.30 10.08
CA GLU A 33 5.03 12.37 11.21
C GLU A 33 4.17 11.13 10.98
N GLY A 34 2.99 11.29 10.35
CA GLY A 34 2.12 10.18 10.00
C GLY A 34 2.74 9.28 8.92
N ILE A 35 3.43 9.88 7.93
CA ILE A 35 4.19 9.13 6.92
C ILE A 35 5.34 8.35 7.58
N ALA A 36 6.08 8.97 8.52
CA ALA A 36 7.12 8.29 9.29
C ALA A 36 6.55 7.16 10.17
N GLY A 37 5.32 7.32 10.68
CA GLY A 37 4.56 6.26 11.34
C GLY A 37 4.27 5.09 10.40
N LEU A 38 3.73 5.36 9.20
CA LEU A 38 3.47 4.34 8.18
C LEU A 38 4.75 3.63 7.71
N GLN A 39 5.87 4.34 7.62
CA GLN A 39 7.17 3.72 7.31
C GLN A 39 7.64 2.77 8.42
N ARG A 40 7.38 3.09 9.69
CA ARG A 40 7.64 2.19 10.82
C ARG A 40 6.71 0.98 10.78
N GLU A 41 5.42 1.17 10.50
CA GLU A 41 4.47 0.07 10.28
C GLU A 41 4.90 -0.84 9.13
N ARG A 42 5.34 -0.25 8.00
CA ARG A 42 5.94 -0.96 6.86
C ARG A 42 7.07 -1.88 7.30
N ARG A 43 8.04 -1.36 8.06
CA ARG A 43 9.20 -2.14 8.51
C ARG A 43 8.75 -3.33 9.35
N ARG A 44 7.82 -3.11 10.28
CA ARG A 44 7.25 -4.16 11.11
C ARG A 44 6.51 -5.21 10.30
N HIS A 45 5.71 -4.79 9.31
CA HIS A 45 4.97 -5.70 8.41
C HIS A 45 5.91 -6.58 7.59
N LEU A 46 6.94 -5.99 6.97
CA LEU A 46 7.92 -6.74 6.20
C LEU A 46 8.72 -7.72 7.08
N GLN A 47 9.10 -7.31 8.29
CA GLN A 47 9.76 -8.19 9.27
C GLN A 47 8.87 -9.35 9.69
N ALA A 48 7.58 -9.10 9.95
CA ALA A 48 6.64 -10.15 10.33
C ALA A 48 6.43 -11.17 9.20
N LEU A 49 6.27 -10.71 7.96
CA LEU A 49 6.17 -11.59 6.79
C LEU A 49 7.45 -12.39 6.56
N ALA A 50 8.63 -11.76 6.71
CA ALA A 50 9.91 -12.44 6.58
C ALA A 50 10.11 -13.51 7.66
N ALA A 51 9.77 -13.21 8.92
CA ALA A 51 9.83 -14.18 10.01
C ALA A 51 8.88 -15.37 9.76
N GLN A 52 7.66 -15.09 9.30
CA GLN A 52 6.70 -16.14 8.96
C GLN A 52 7.20 -17.03 7.81
N ALA A 53 7.81 -16.45 6.77
CA ALA A 53 8.46 -17.20 5.71
C ALA A 53 9.62 -18.06 6.24
N GLY A 54 10.43 -17.51 7.14
CA GLY A 54 11.52 -18.22 7.82
C GLY A 54 11.04 -19.44 8.60
N VAL A 55 9.93 -19.33 9.33
CA VAL A 55 9.32 -20.47 10.05
C VAL A 55 8.92 -21.58 9.08
N TYR A 56 8.25 -21.24 7.97
CA TYR A 56 7.85 -22.25 6.97
C TYR A 56 9.06 -22.96 6.34
N LEU A 57 10.12 -22.22 6.03
CA LEU A 57 11.36 -22.79 5.48
C LEU A 57 12.09 -23.69 6.51
N SER A 58 12.09 -23.30 7.78
CA SER A 58 12.70 -24.07 8.87
C SER A 58 12.01 -25.42 9.08
N PHE A 59 10.67 -25.42 9.08
CA PHE A 59 9.87 -26.64 9.17
C PHE A 59 10.12 -27.58 7.99
N GLY A 60 10.24 -27.04 6.77
CA GLY A 60 10.60 -27.82 5.58
C GLY A 60 11.97 -28.49 5.70
N GLY A 61 12.97 -27.77 6.19
CA GLY A 61 14.32 -28.31 6.42
C GLY A 61 14.37 -29.40 7.50
N LEU A 62 13.65 -29.21 8.61
CA LEU A 62 13.58 -30.21 9.69
C LEU A 62 12.89 -31.50 9.22
N LEU A 63 11.80 -31.39 8.46
CA LEU A 63 11.08 -32.53 7.89
C LEU A 63 11.94 -33.32 6.89
N ALA A 64 12.77 -32.61 6.12
CA ALA A 64 13.72 -33.25 5.21
C ALA A 64 14.78 -34.08 5.94
N MET A 65 15.19 -33.68 7.14
CA MET A 65 16.12 -34.45 7.99
C MET A 65 15.46 -35.65 8.68
N LEU A 66 14.25 -35.50 9.20
CA LEU A 66 13.62 -36.52 10.06
C LEU A 66 12.87 -37.62 9.27
N ALA A 67 12.36 -37.32 8.07
CA ALA A 67 11.57 -38.25 7.29
C ALA A 67 11.79 -38.05 5.78
N PRO A 68 12.98 -38.38 5.24
CA PRO A 68 13.37 -38.08 3.85
C PRO A 68 12.43 -38.68 2.81
N GLN A 69 11.82 -39.84 3.11
CA GLN A 69 10.86 -40.53 2.25
C GLN A 69 9.46 -39.90 2.20
N MET A 70 9.08 -39.12 3.21
CA MET A 70 7.87 -38.27 3.21
C MET A 70 8.19 -36.81 2.89
N ALA A 71 9.48 -36.45 2.81
CA ALA A 71 9.94 -35.08 2.66
C ALA A 71 9.45 -34.44 1.37
N LEU A 72 9.38 -35.16 0.26
CA LEU A 72 8.91 -34.61 -1.01
C LEU A 72 7.44 -34.14 -0.92
N ILE A 73 6.55 -34.96 -0.36
CA ILE A 73 5.12 -34.64 -0.21
C ILE A 73 4.94 -33.52 0.83
N ALA A 74 5.67 -33.60 1.95
CA ALA A 74 5.61 -32.60 3.01
C ALA A 74 6.18 -31.23 2.55
N VAL A 75 7.29 -31.22 1.81
CA VAL A 75 7.89 -30.01 1.21
C VAL A 75 6.95 -29.41 0.19
N LEU A 76 6.30 -30.23 -0.66
CA LEU A 76 5.31 -29.72 -1.62
C LEU A 76 4.10 -29.11 -0.89
N ALA A 77 3.61 -29.75 0.18
CA ALA A 77 2.53 -29.23 1.01
C ALA A 77 2.93 -27.92 1.72
N VAL A 78 4.13 -27.83 2.28
CA VAL A 78 4.67 -26.63 2.92
C VAL A 78 4.88 -25.51 1.90
N LEU A 79 5.39 -25.80 0.71
CA LEU A 79 5.51 -24.84 -0.38
C LEU A 79 4.15 -24.33 -0.85
N LEU A 80 3.15 -25.19 -0.97
CA LEU A 80 1.77 -24.79 -1.30
C LEU A 80 1.16 -23.91 -0.21
N LEU A 81 1.44 -24.21 1.07
CA LEU A 81 0.99 -23.40 2.21
C LEU A 81 1.73 -22.05 2.30
N ALA A 82 3.02 -22.01 1.94
CA ALA A 82 3.87 -20.81 2.01
C ALA A 82 3.79 -19.93 0.75
N ALA A 83 3.40 -20.48 -0.40
CA ALA A 83 3.28 -19.78 -1.68
C ALA A 83 2.53 -18.43 -1.60
N PRO A 84 1.34 -18.33 -0.98
CA PRO A 84 0.67 -17.03 -0.86
C PRO A 84 1.48 -16.01 -0.04
N THR A 85 2.14 -16.44 1.03
CA THR A 85 2.95 -15.58 1.89
C THR A 85 4.18 -15.07 1.14
N LEU A 86 4.86 -15.95 0.38
CA LEU A 86 6.02 -15.61 -0.45
C LEU A 86 5.64 -14.65 -1.59
N TRP A 87 4.50 -14.89 -2.23
CA TRP A 87 3.95 -13.99 -3.25
C TRP A 87 3.68 -12.60 -2.69
N HIS A 88 3.00 -12.51 -1.55
CA HIS A 88 2.73 -11.23 -0.89
C HIS A 88 4.01 -10.52 -0.46
N LEU A 89 4.97 -11.25 0.12
CA LEU A 89 6.26 -10.68 0.49
C LEU A 89 6.99 -10.08 -0.72
N GLY A 90 7.06 -10.80 -1.84
CA GLY A 90 7.69 -10.31 -3.06
C GLY A 90 6.98 -9.07 -3.63
N ARG A 91 5.65 -9.12 -3.72
CA ARG A 91 4.84 -8.01 -4.21
C ARG A 91 4.98 -6.76 -3.33
N ASP A 92 4.84 -6.93 -2.02
CA ASP A 92 4.94 -5.84 -1.04
C ASP A 92 6.36 -5.28 -0.98
N TRP A 93 7.40 -6.12 -1.07
CA TRP A 93 8.80 -5.68 -1.08
C TRP A 93 9.12 -4.74 -2.25
N ILE A 94 8.61 -5.05 -3.44
CA ILE A 94 8.85 -4.27 -4.67
C ILE A 94 7.97 -3.01 -4.71
N ALA A 95 6.69 -3.12 -4.33
CA ALA A 95 5.73 -2.03 -4.48
C ALA A 95 5.79 -1.00 -3.35
N LEU A 96 6.02 -1.41 -2.08
CA LEU A 96 5.95 -0.49 -0.94
C LEU A 96 6.88 0.72 -1.03
N PRO A 97 8.20 0.58 -1.32
CA PRO A 97 9.08 1.74 -1.37
C PRO A 97 8.55 2.79 -2.35
N ARG A 98 8.14 2.33 -3.54
CA ARG A 98 7.64 3.17 -4.63
C ARG A 98 6.36 3.93 -4.27
N LEU A 99 5.53 3.42 -3.37
CA LEU A 99 4.31 4.10 -2.92
C LEU A 99 4.59 5.34 -2.06
N PHE A 100 5.73 5.33 -1.35
CA PHE A 100 6.15 6.44 -0.49
C PHE A 100 7.18 7.36 -1.15
N ASP A 101 7.60 7.05 -2.38
CA ASP A 101 8.46 7.94 -3.14
C ASP A 101 7.67 9.21 -3.51
N PRO A 102 8.30 10.39 -3.38
CA PRO A 102 7.65 11.62 -3.76
C PRO A 102 7.47 11.67 -5.29
N ALA A 103 6.37 12.26 -5.74
CA ALA A 103 5.92 12.21 -7.13
C ALA A 103 6.86 12.93 -8.08
N ASP A 104 7.63 13.91 -7.60
CA ASP A 104 8.72 14.57 -8.32
C ASP A 104 9.86 13.62 -8.70
N VAL A 105 10.07 12.56 -7.92
CA VAL A 105 11.04 11.48 -8.23
C VAL A 105 10.46 10.48 -9.24
N VAL A 106 9.14 10.42 -9.40
CA VAL A 106 8.49 9.44 -10.29
C VAL A 106 8.08 10.08 -11.62
N THR A 107 8.85 9.76 -12.67
CA THR A 107 8.68 10.31 -14.02
C THR A 107 7.25 10.11 -14.55
N GLY A 108 6.62 11.20 -15.02
CA GLY A 108 5.32 11.21 -15.69
C GLY A 108 4.08 11.23 -14.78
N LEU A 109 4.24 11.14 -13.45
CA LEU A 109 3.11 11.26 -12.52
C LEU A 109 2.72 12.71 -12.27
N LEU A 110 3.70 13.63 -12.20
CA LEU A 110 3.41 15.06 -12.04
C LEU A 110 2.58 15.61 -13.21
N ASP A 111 2.94 15.25 -14.44
CA ASP A 111 2.20 15.69 -15.64
C ASP A 111 0.75 15.19 -15.61
N GLN A 112 0.51 13.96 -15.15
CA GLN A 112 -0.85 13.44 -14.99
C GLN A 112 -1.63 14.19 -13.89
N VAL A 113 -0.97 14.53 -12.78
CA VAL A 113 -1.59 15.35 -11.74
C VAL A 113 -1.86 16.77 -12.25
N GLU A 114 -1.01 17.33 -13.10
CA GLU A 114 -1.24 18.63 -13.76
C GLU A 114 -2.46 18.57 -14.68
N GLN A 115 -2.54 17.57 -15.55
CA GLN A 115 -3.72 17.34 -16.38
C GLN A 115 -4.99 17.12 -15.56
N ALA A 116 -4.90 16.40 -14.43
CA ALA A 116 -6.04 16.22 -13.53
C ALA A 116 -6.47 17.54 -12.87
N CYS A 117 -5.52 18.40 -12.49
CA CYS A 117 -5.82 19.74 -11.98
C CYS A 117 -6.46 20.65 -13.04
N GLU A 118 -6.13 20.49 -14.33
CA GLU A 118 -6.76 21.23 -15.41
C GLU A 118 -8.21 20.78 -15.68
N ARG A 119 -8.48 19.49 -15.49
CA ARG A 119 -9.81 18.90 -15.70
C ARG A 119 -10.75 19.10 -14.53
N ASP A 120 -10.22 19.19 -13.31
CA ASP A 120 -10.99 19.18 -12.08
C ASP A 120 -10.51 20.27 -11.09
N SER A 121 -11.41 21.21 -10.78
CA SER A 121 -11.15 22.34 -9.88
C SER A 121 -10.88 21.91 -8.43
N ASP A 122 -11.43 20.78 -8.00
CA ASP A 122 -11.27 20.28 -6.64
C ASP A 122 -9.91 19.61 -6.44
N VAL A 123 -9.45 18.86 -7.45
CA VAL A 123 -8.07 18.35 -7.50
C VAL A 123 -7.07 19.51 -7.49
N ALA A 124 -7.33 20.58 -8.24
CA ALA A 124 -6.51 21.79 -8.22
C ALA A 124 -6.50 22.49 -6.86
N ALA A 125 -7.67 22.61 -6.21
CA ALA A 125 -7.79 23.19 -4.88
C ALA A 125 -7.01 22.38 -3.84
N TYR A 126 -7.10 21.05 -3.90
CA TYR A 126 -6.36 20.15 -3.04
C TYR A 126 -4.83 20.27 -3.25
N ARG A 127 -4.35 20.32 -4.50
CA ARG A 127 -2.93 20.56 -4.83
C ARG A 127 -2.42 21.89 -4.28
N LYS A 128 -3.24 22.95 -4.37
CA LYS A 128 -2.90 24.28 -3.85
C LYS A 128 -2.76 24.27 -2.33
N ARG A 129 -3.63 23.54 -1.61
CA ARG A 129 -3.51 23.34 -0.16
C ARG A 129 -2.23 22.57 0.20
N LEU A 130 -1.91 21.52 -0.54
CA LEU A 130 -0.67 20.75 -0.36
C LEU A 130 0.59 21.62 -0.47
N ARG A 131 0.68 22.49 -1.48
CA ARG A 131 1.81 23.41 -1.66
C ARG A 131 2.02 24.36 -0.47
N ARG A 132 0.95 24.77 0.21
CA ARG A 132 1.03 25.64 1.40
C ARG A 132 1.66 24.94 2.61
N MET A 133 1.62 23.61 2.65
CA MET A 133 2.15 22.80 3.77
C MET A 133 3.63 22.42 3.62
N ASP A 134 4.31 22.91 2.57
CA ASP A 134 5.74 22.65 2.30
C ASP A 134 6.15 21.18 2.45
N ARG A 135 5.37 20.29 1.80
CA ARG A 135 5.63 18.85 1.75
C ARG A 135 5.54 18.32 0.33
N PRO A 136 6.39 17.35 -0.05
CA PRO A 136 6.29 16.70 -1.34
C PRO A 136 5.00 15.88 -1.45
N ILE A 137 4.42 15.86 -2.65
CA ILE A 137 3.28 14.99 -2.98
C ILE A 137 3.80 13.57 -3.09
N LEU A 138 3.16 12.61 -2.43
CA LEU A 138 3.56 11.20 -2.55
C LEU A 138 2.99 10.56 -3.82
N ARG A 139 3.64 9.52 -4.37
CA ARG A 139 3.11 8.76 -5.52
C ARG A 139 1.65 8.32 -5.30
N ILE A 140 1.32 7.83 -4.12
CA ILE A 140 -0.03 7.36 -3.81
C ILE A 140 -1.06 8.48 -3.76
N GLU A 141 -0.66 9.65 -3.25
CA GLU A 141 -1.49 10.87 -3.27
C GLU A 141 -1.67 11.35 -4.70
N ALA A 142 -0.60 11.35 -5.51
CA ALA A 142 -0.63 11.70 -6.93
C ALA A 142 -1.54 10.77 -7.73
N VAL A 143 -1.43 9.45 -7.54
CA VAL A 143 -2.33 8.47 -8.17
C VAL A 143 -3.77 8.77 -7.77
N ALA A 144 -4.04 8.96 -6.48
CA ALA A 144 -5.38 9.28 -6.02
C ALA A 144 -5.90 10.60 -6.62
N MET A 145 -5.09 11.65 -6.70
CA MET A 145 -5.48 12.90 -7.37
C MET A 145 -5.85 12.70 -8.84
N VAL A 146 -5.27 11.71 -9.53
CA VAL A 146 -5.58 11.39 -10.93
C VAL A 146 -6.78 10.45 -11.05
N THR A 147 -7.00 9.56 -10.09
CA THR A 147 -8.05 8.51 -10.15
C THR A 147 -9.33 8.86 -9.42
N VAL A 148 -9.32 9.82 -8.49
CA VAL A 148 -10.48 10.24 -7.70
C VAL A 148 -11.46 11.20 -8.42
N PRO A 149 -11.23 11.75 -9.65
CA PRO A 149 -12.29 12.38 -10.44
C PRO A 149 -13.49 11.45 -10.74
N ASP A 150 -13.30 10.12 -10.66
CA ASP A 150 -14.35 9.11 -10.86
C ASP A 150 -15.21 8.84 -9.60
N LEU A 151 -14.90 9.47 -8.45
CA LEU A 151 -15.73 9.46 -7.24
C LEU A 151 -16.48 10.81 -7.18
N ASP A 152 -17.82 10.76 -7.21
CA ASP A 152 -18.75 11.90 -7.40
C ASP A 152 -18.21 13.28 -6.99
N ALA A 153 -18.25 14.26 -7.89
CA ALA A 153 -17.84 15.65 -7.64
C ALA A 153 -18.57 16.32 -6.44
N GLU A 154 -19.74 15.82 -6.06
CA GLU A 154 -20.40 16.22 -4.81
C GLU A 154 -19.54 15.88 -3.58
N GLN A 155 -18.86 14.73 -3.58
CA GLN A 155 -17.89 14.29 -2.57
C GLN A 155 -16.58 15.10 -2.56
N TRP A 156 -16.44 16.10 -3.43
CA TRP A 156 -15.35 17.08 -3.37
C TRP A 156 -15.78 18.49 -2.95
N ARG A 157 -17.08 18.85 -3.06
CA ARG A 157 -17.63 20.14 -2.59
C ARG A 157 -17.74 20.31 -1.06
N ASP A 158 -18.42 19.41 -0.33
CA ASP A 158 -18.47 19.39 1.16
C ASP A 158 -17.12 19.13 1.92
N ALA A 159 -15.95 19.33 1.28
CA ALA A 159 -14.56 19.03 1.71
C ALA A 159 -13.73 20.29 1.82
N ALA A 160 -14.24 21.37 1.26
CA ALA A 160 -13.88 22.66 1.77
C ALA A 160 -14.31 22.64 3.24
N PRO A 161 -13.37 22.64 4.21
CA PRO A 161 -13.74 23.21 5.49
C PRO A 161 -14.19 24.63 5.17
N ASP A 162 -15.32 25.03 5.74
CA ASP A 162 -15.64 26.44 5.82
C ASP A 162 -14.48 27.12 6.57
N GLU A 163 -13.74 27.93 5.81
CA GLU A 163 -12.69 28.90 6.20
C GLU A 163 -11.39 28.41 6.84
#